data_AF-A0A1X1GZU6-F1
#
_entry.id   AF-A0A1X1GZU6-F1
#
_cell.length_a   1.000
_cell.length_b   1.000
_cell.length_c   1.000
_cell.angle_alpha   90.00
_cell.angle_beta   90.00
_cell.angle_gamma   90.00
#
_symmetry.space_group_name_H-M   'P 1'
#
loop_
_entity.id
_entity.type
_entity.pdbx_description
1 polymer ?
#
loop_
_entity_poly.entity_id
_entity_poly.type
_entity_poly.pdbx_seq_one_letter_code
_entity_poly.pdbx_strand_id
1 'polypeptide(L)'
;MKKTLGLVALFVIIVSSCFYFFSKQPKNIFDEIYQETEKTYRTNNILRNIEGFEISPGWPNDGEYFAYTPSGKYQTHPEGYKDISIGFNFGSGIKGMTIRFEKRINSDITLWYSAHYNIKKKVLQKELAIFEEPRQPGQYLDDEEKVRNYLKKYNITKEELEKDFDEIVNQKVLKDWCSIYDSKYSPSNYGDVKIETQWENW
;
A
#
# COMPACT_ATOMS: atom_id res chain seq x y z
N MET A 1 29.04 44.59 10.56
CA MET A 1 27.75 44.63 9.84
C MET A 1 27.69 43.67 8.66
N LYS A 2 28.56 43.74 7.63
CA LYS A 2 28.49 42.79 6.48
C LYS A 2 28.72 41.31 6.87
N LYS A 3 29.66 41.03 7.77
CA LYS A 3 29.94 39.66 8.27
C LYS A 3 28.78 39.09 9.11
N THR A 4 28.15 39.93 9.93
CA THR A 4 27.00 39.53 10.76
C THR A 4 25.74 39.31 9.91
N LEU A 5 25.51 40.15 8.89
CA LEU A 5 24.43 39.95 7.91
C LEU A 5 24.60 38.64 7.11
N GLY A 6 25.84 38.33 6.71
CA GLY A 6 26.16 37.09 6.00
C GLY A 6 25.93 35.83 6.86
N LEU A 7 26.28 35.88 8.15
CA LEU A 7 26.06 34.76 9.08
C LEU A 7 24.56 34.52 9.33
N VAL A 8 23.78 35.59 9.48
CA VAL A 8 22.32 35.51 9.66
C VAL A 8 21.65 34.95 8.41
N ALA A 9 22.06 35.41 7.22
CA ALA A 9 21.53 34.87 5.96
C ALA A 9 21.83 33.38 5.80
N LEU A 10 23.06 32.94 6.12
CA LEU A 10 23.44 31.53 6.10
C LEU A 10 22.60 30.69 7.07
N PHE A 11 22.39 31.19 8.30
CA PHE A 11 21.56 30.51 9.29
C PHE A 11 20.11 30.35 8.82
N VAL A 12 19.51 31.40 8.22
CA VAL A 12 18.16 31.33 7.65
C VAL A 12 18.09 30.28 6.54
N ILE A 13 19.07 30.24 5.64
CA ILE A 13 19.11 29.23 4.55
C ILE A 13 19.19 27.81 5.12
N ILE A 14 20.04 27.58 6.12
CA ILE A 14 20.17 26.26 6.76
C ILE A 14 18.85 25.87 7.42
N VAL A 15 18.26 26.76 8.21
CA VAL A 15 16.99 26.50 8.90
C VAL A 15 15.86 26.23 7.90
N SER A 16 15.72 27.05 6.86
CA SER A 16 14.74 26.85 5.79
C SER A 16 14.96 25.53 5.04
N SER A 17 16.22 25.17 4.77
CA SER A 17 16.57 23.90 4.14
C SER A 17 16.17 22.74 5.04
N CYS A 18 16.50 22.79 6.34
CA CYS A 18 16.10 21.80 7.32
C CYS A 18 14.57 21.63 7.34
N PHE A 19 13.80 22.71 7.45
CA PHE A 19 12.34 22.62 7.44
C PHE A 19 11.80 21.99 6.15
N TYR A 20 12.37 22.34 5.00
CA TYR A 20 11.98 21.75 3.72
C TYR A 20 12.31 20.26 3.62
N PHE A 21 13.50 19.83 4.06
CA PHE A 21 13.89 18.42 4.01
C PHE A 21 13.15 17.57 5.05
N PHE A 22 13.04 18.04 6.30
CA PHE A 22 12.36 17.29 7.37
C PHE A 22 10.86 17.14 7.12
N SER A 23 10.21 18.15 6.54
CA SER A 23 8.79 18.05 6.18
C SER A 23 8.50 17.03 5.06
N LYS A 24 9.52 16.66 4.29
CA LYS A 24 9.43 15.69 3.18
C LYS A 24 9.94 14.29 3.53
N GLN A 25 10.46 14.07 4.74
CA GLN A 25 10.86 12.72 5.13
C GLN A 25 9.63 11.81 5.28
N PRO A 26 9.73 10.55 4.85
CA PRO A 26 8.75 9.54 5.18
C PRO A 26 8.51 9.48 6.70
N LYS A 27 7.25 9.39 7.10
CA LYS A 27 6.86 9.26 8.51
C LYS A 27 6.47 7.85 8.90
N ASN A 28 6.23 7.00 7.91
CA ASN A 28 5.89 5.60 8.06
C ASN A 28 6.37 4.79 6.85
N ILE A 29 6.31 3.46 6.95
CA ILE A 29 6.78 2.55 5.89
C ILE A 29 6.03 2.73 4.56
N PHE A 30 4.74 3.08 4.61
CA PHE A 30 3.95 3.30 3.40
C PHE A 30 4.33 4.61 2.69
N ASP A 31 4.72 5.64 3.45
CA ASP A 31 5.35 6.83 2.88
C ASP A 31 6.67 6.49 2.18
N GLU A 32 7.51 5.63 2.77
CA GLU A 32 8.77 5.23 2.15
C GLU A 32 8.52 4.53 0.82
N ILE A 33 7.68 3.49 0.82
CA ILE A 33 7.34 2.74 -0.39
C ILE A 33 6.76 3.68 -1.45
N TYR A 34 5.80 4.52 -1.08
CA TYR A 34 5.17 5.46 -2.01
C TYR A 34 6.17 6.46 -2.60
N GLN A 35 6.93 7.16 -1.75
CA GLN A 35 7.81 8.24 -2.19
C GLN A 35 9.00 7.71 -3.00
N GLU A 36 9.55 6.56 -2.61
CA GLU A 36 10.67 5.98 -3.35
C GLU A 36 10.20 5.39 -4.69
N THR A 37 9.03 4.77 -4.72
CA THR A 37 8.43 4.34 -5.98
C THR A 37 8.10 5.55 -6.86
N GLU A 38 7.56 6.65 -6.32
CA GLU A 38 7.28 7.90 -7.06
C GLU A 38 8.54 8.49 -7.72
N LYS A 39 9.71 8.37 -7.07
CA LYS A 39 10.99 8.82 -7.64
C LYS A 39 11.50 7.91 -8.76
N THR A 40 11.28 6.61 -8.64
CA THR A 40 11.98 5.60 -9.45
C THR A 40 11.13 4.98 -10.55
N TYR A 41 9.79 5.10 -10.51
CA TYR A 41 8.90 4.33 -11.38
C TYR A 41 9.09 4.54 -12.88
N ARG A 42 9.60 5.71 -13.32
CA ARG A 42 9.84 6.03 -14.75
C ARG A 42 11.18 5.59 -15.29
N THR A 43 12.11 5.20 -14.42
CA THR A 43 13.50 4.92 -14.81
C THR A 43 13.88 3.51 -14.38
N ASN A 44 14.31 3.36 -13.13
CA ASN A 44 14.68 2.09 -12.53
C ASN A 44 13.77 1.82 -11.33
N ASN A 45 12.53 1.42 -11.62
CA ASN A 45 11.51 1.22 -10.59
C ASN A 45 12.03 0.27 -9.51
N ILE A 46 12.09 0.76 -8.27
CA ILE A 46 12.68 0.07 -7.13
C ILE A 46 12.03 -1.29 -6.87
N LEU A 47 10.74 -1.45 -7.20
CA LEU A 47 10.00 -2.69 -7.01
C LEU A 47 10.46 -3.83 -7.92
N ARG A 48 11.22 -3.56 -8.99
CA ARG A 48 11.83 -4.61 -9.85
C ARG A 48 12.84 -5.47 -9.09
N ASN A 49 13.34 -4.97 -7.95
CA ASN A 49 14.31 -5.69 -7.13
C ASN A 49 13.64 -6.70 -6.20
N ILE A 50 12.30 -6.68 -6.08
CA ILE A 50 11.57 -7.69 -5.31
C ILE A 50 11.52 -8.98 -6.15
N GLU A 51 12.03 -10.08 -5.58
CA GLU A 51 12.02 -11.37 -6.24
C GLU A 51 10.57 -11.81 -6.56
N GLY A 52 10.36 -12.22 -7.83
CA GLY A 52 9.05 -12.66 -8.30
C GLY A 52 8.01 -11.54 -8.42
N PHE A 53 8.38 -10.26 -8.34
CA PHE A 53 7.47 -9.14 -8.55
C PHE A 53 7.54 -8.64 -10.00
N GLU A 54 6.43 -8.71 -10.72
CA GLU A 54 6.33 -8.21 -12.08
C GLU A 54 5.64 -6.86 -12.09
N ILE A 55 6.30 -5.87 -12.68
CA ILE A 55 5.71 -4.56 -12.96
C ILE A 55 4.84 -4.69 -14.19
N SER A 56 3.60 -4.17 -14.11
CA SER A 56 2.68 -4.20 -15.23
C SER A 56 3.33 -3.60 -16.49
N PRO A 57 3.35 -4.31 -17.63
CA PRO A 57 4.08 -3.91 -18.84
C PRO A 57 3.55 -2.63 -19.50
N GLY A 58 2.38 -2.13 -19.08
CA GLY A 58 1.81 -0.87 -19.56
C GLY A 58 2.36 0.37 -18.87
N TRP A 59 3.67 0.46 -18.60
CA TRP A 59 4.29 1.62 -17.95
C TRP A 59 5.40 2.26 -18.79
N PRO A 60 5.27 3.54 -19.19
CA PRO A 60 4.10 4.41 -19.04
C PRO A 60 3.00 4.02 -20.05
N ASN A 61 1.75 3.89 -19.60
CA ASN A 61 0.62 3.91 -20.52
C ASN A 61 0.31 5.37 -20.77
N ASP A 62 0.58 5.85 -21.99
CA ASP A 62 0.39 7.23 -22.45
C ASP A 62 -1.10 7.60 -22.60
N GLY A 63 -1.96 7.13 -21.69
CA GLY A 63 -3.33 7.60 -21.51
C GLY A 63 -3.38 8.61 -20.37
N GLU A 64 -3.95 9.79 -20.63
CA GLU A 64 -4.09 10.90 -19.67
C GLU A 64 -4.63 10.48 -18.29
N TYR A 65 -5.46 9.44 -18.25
CA TYR A 65 -6.09 8.90 -17.04
C TYR A 65 -5.23 7.91 -16.22
N PHE A 66 -4.25 7.23 -16.83
CA PHE A 66 -3.45 6.18 -16.17
C PHE A 66 -1.96 6.53 -16.06
N ALA A 67 -1.55 7.69 -16.58
CA ALA A 67 -0.16 8.15 -16.63
C ALA A 67 0.55 8.23 -15.25
N TYR A 68 -0.21 8.19 -14.16
CA TYR A 68 0.29 8.36 -12.78
C TYR A 68 -0.14 7.24 -11.82
N THR A 69 -0.59 6.08 -12.31
CA THR A 69 -1.10 5.00 -11.44
C THR A 69 -0.36 3.66 -11.57
N PRO A 70 0.93 3.55 -11.18
CA PRO A 70 1.68 2.33 -11.41
C PRO A 70 1.22 1.15 -10.59
N SER A 71 1.41 -0.03 -11.15
CA SER A 71 1.09 -1.26 -10.45
C SER A 71 2.01 -2.40 -10.85
N GLY A 72 2.10 -3.37 -9.94
CA GLY A 72 2.74 -4.65 -10.18
C GLY A 72 2.10 -5.73 -9.33
N LYS A 73 2.45 -6.98 -9.62
CA LYS A 73 1.92 -8.14 -8.92
C LYS A 73 3.00 -9.19 -8.70
N TYR A 74 2.84 -9.94 -7.61
CA TYR A 74 3.68 -11.10 -7.34
C TYR A 74 3.29 -12.25 -8.26
N GLN A 75 4.28 -12.88 -8.86
CA GLN A 75 4.15 -14.10 -9.66
C GLN A 75 4.15 -15.36 -8.79
N THR A 76 4.71 -15.25 -7.59
CA THR A 76 4.73 -16.31 -6.57
C THR A 76 4.07 -15.79 -5.31
N HIS A 77 3.17 -16.58 -4.73
CA HIS A 77 2.37 -16.20 -3.58
C HIS A 77 2.36 -17.34 -2.55
N PRO A 78 2.22 -17.03 -1.24
CA PRO A 78 2.02 -18.05 -0.22
C PRO A 78 0.82 -18.94 -0.53
N GLU A 79 0.82 -20.16 -0.01
CA GLU A 79 -0.25 -21.12 -0.25
C GLU A 79 -1.62 -20.57 0.17
N GLY A 80 -2.64 -20.76 -0.68
CA GLY A 80 -4.00 -20.29 -0.43
C GLY A 80 -4.29 -18.85 -0.88
N TYR A 81 -3.25 -18.06 -1.21
CA TYR A 81 -3.40 -16.68 -1.65
C TYR A 81 -3.14 -16.51 -3.15
N LYS A 82 -3.78 -15.51 -3.74
CA LYS A 82 -3.65 -15.16 -5.16
C LYS A 82 -3.71 -13.64 -5.35
N ASP A 83 -3.32 -13.21 -6.55
CA ASP A 83 -3.50 -11.84 -7.05
C ASP A 83 -2.94 -10.75 -6.12
N ILE A 84 -1.83 -11.07 -5.43
CA ILE A 84 -1.14 -10.11 -4.56
C ILE A 84 -0.54 -9.02 -5.45
N SER A 85 -1.06 -7.82 -5.31
CA SER A 85 -0.71 -6.67 -6.14
C SER A 85 -0.51 -5.41 -5.32
N ILE A 86 0.38 -4.55 -5.82
CA ILE A 86 0.63 -3.22 -5.27
C ILE A 86 0.34 -2.22 -6.38
N GLY A 87 -0.56 -1.27 -6.10
CA GLY A 87 -0.92 -0.16 -6.97
C GLY A 87 -0.63 1.18 -6.32
N PHE A 88 -0.43 2.20 -7.13
CA PHE A 88 -0.09 3.56 -6.70
C PHE A 88 -0.98 4.57 -7.41
N ASN A 89 -1.12 5.76 -6.81
CA ASN A 89 -1.67 6.94 -7.45
C ASN A 89 -0.78 8.15 -7.12
N PHE A 90 -0.03 8.61 -8.12
CA PHE A 90 0.85 9.78 -8.08
C PHE A 90 0.18 11.06 -8.63
N GLY A 91 -1.03 10.94 -9.18
CA GLY A 91 -1.77 12.02 -9.84
C GLY A 91 -2.32 13.08 -8.88
N SER A 92 -3.14 14.00 -9.42
CA SER A 92 -3.73 15.12 -8.68
C SER A 92 -4.88 14.74 -7.73
N GLY A 93 -5.39 13.51 -7.83
CA GLY A 93 -6.48 13.00 -6.99
C GLY A 93 -6.02 12.54 -5.61
N ILE A 94 -6.69 11.51 -5.08
CA ILE A 94 -6.30 10.89 -3.81
C ILE A 94 -4.99 10.13 -3.99
N LYS A 95 -3.89 10.78 -3.61
CA LYS A 95 -2.55 10.20 -3.60
C LYS A 95 -2.43 9.10 -2.57
N GLY A 96 -1.89 7.96 -2.99
CA GLY A 96 -1.80 6.80 -2.12
C GLY A 96 -1.27 5.56 -2.80
N MET A 97 -1.22 4.49 -2.04
CA MET A 97 -0.94 3.15 -2.54
C MET A 97 -2.02 2.18 -2.08
N THR A 98 -2.12 1.05 -2.77
CA THR A 98 -3.09 0.01 -2.49
C THR A 98 -2.39 -1.33 -2.57
N ILE A 99 -2.49 -2.13 -1.51
CA ILE A 99 -2.12 -3.55 -1.53
C ILE A 99 -3.42 -4.32 -1.66
N ARG A 100 -3.50 -5.25 -2.63
CA ARG A 100 -4.67 -6.12 -2.83
C ARG A 100 -4.22 -7.56 -2.88
N PHE A 101 -5.05 -8.46 -2.37
CA PHE A 101 -4.84 -9.90 -2.48
C PHE A 101 -6.15 -10.64 -2.30
N GLU A 102 -6.15 -11.90 -2.71
CA GLU A 102 -7.32 -12.76 -2.67
C GLU A 102 -7.02 -14.06 -1.92
N LYS A 103 -8.03 -14.60 -1.24
CA LYS A 103 -7.99 -15.92 -0.62
C LYS A 103 -9.26 -16.70 -0.95
N ARG A 104 -9.11 -17.81 -1.68
CA ARG A 104 -10.21 -18.71 -2.01
C ARG A 104 -10.56 -19.54 -0.78
N ILE A 105 -11.79 -19.42 -0.27
CA ILE A 105 -12.20 -20.16 0.94
C ILE A 105 -12.74 -21.55 0.58
N ASN A 106 -13.57 -21.64 -0.46
CA ASN A 106 -14.15 -22.88 -0.95
C ASN A 106 -14.56 -22.70 -2.43
N SER A 107 -15.47 -23.52 -2.97
CA SER A 107 -16.00 -23.39 -4.34
C SER A 107 -16.94 -22.20 -4.55
N ASP A 108 -17.42 -21.57 -3.49
CA ASP A 108 -18.56 -20.66 -3.54
C ASP A 108 -18.15 -19.22 -3.26
N ILE A 109 -17.06 -19.00 -2.52
CA ILE A 109 -16.59 -17.65 -2.19
C ILE A 109 -15.06 -17.47 -2.25
N THR A 110 -14.66 -16.25 -2.59
CA THR A 110 -13.30 -15.72 -2.46
C THR A 110 -13.34 -14.45 -1.62
N LEU A 111 -12.45 -14.35 -0.64
CA LEU A 111 -12.22 -13.12 0.10
C LEU A 111 -11.29 -12.22 -0.72
N TRP A 112 -11.68 -10.97 -0.89
CA TRP A 112 -10.90 -9.95 -1.59
C TRP A 112 -10.51 -8.86 -0.61
N TYR A 113 -9.21 -8.77 -0.33
CA TYR A 113 -8.65 -7.88 0.65
C TYR A 113 -8.03 -6.66 -0.02
N SER A 114 -8.18 -5.50 0.62
CA SER A 114 -7.47 -4.29 0.23
C SER A 114 -6.93 -3.51 1.42
N ALA A 115 -5.73 -2.96 1.27
CA ALA A 115 -5.12 -2.00 2.18
C ALA A 115 -4.86 -0.70 1.42
N HIS A 116 -5.67 0.33 1.69
CA HIS A 116 -5.61 1.63 1.02
C HIS A 116 -4.86 2.64 1.88
N TYR A 117 -3.66 3.00 1.48
CA TYR A 117 -2.87 4.03 2.17
C TYR A 117 -3.08 5.40 1.54
N ASN A 118 -3.48 6.39 2.36
CA ASN A 118 -3.62 7.79 1.96
C ASN A 118 -2.42 8.63 2.44
N ILE A 119 -1.63 9.14 1.50
CA ILE A 119 -0.42 9.92 1.75
C ILE A 119 -0.69 11.18 2.57
N LYS A 120 -1.82 11.87 2.33
CA LYS A 120 -2.14 13.15 3.00
C LYS A 120 -2.65 12.93 4.42
N LYS A 121 -3.54 11.95 4.59
CA LYS A 121 -4.16 11.64 5.88
C LYS A 121 -3.26 10.79 6.78
N LYS A 122 -2.25 10.12 6.22
CA LYS A 122 -1.43 9.12 6.93
C LYS A 122 -2.30 8.00 7.52
N VAL A 123 -3.27 7.55 6.74
CA VAL A 123 -4.23 6.50 7.12
C VAL A 123 -4.05 5.30 6.21
N LEU A 124 -3.92 4.11 6.78
CA LEU A 124 -4.07 2.83 6.09
C LEU A 124 -5.45 2.26 6.43
N GLN A 125 -6.33 2.22 5.44
CA GLN A 125 -7.67 1.67 5.56
C GLN A 125 -7.66 0.22 5.05
N LYS A 126 -7.96 -0.75 5.91
CA LYS A 126 -8.10 -2.16 5.59
C LYS A 126 -9.57 -2.47 5.30
N GLU A 127 -9.85 -3.05 4.14
CA GLU A 127 -11.20 -3.39 3.69
C GLU A 127 -11.25 -4.82 3.17
N LEU A 128 -12.46 -5.36 3.16
CA LEU A 128 -12.79 -6.70 2.72
C LEU A 128 -14.05 -6.64 1.87
N ALA A 129 -13.97 -7.30 0.72
CA ALA A 129 -15.10 -7.61 -0.13
C ALA A 129 -15.18 -9.12 -0.37
N ILE A 130 -16.34 -9.58 -0.82
CA ILE A 130 -16.59 -10.98 -1.17
C ILE A 130 -16.85 -11.08 -2.67
N PHE A 131 -16.12 -11.97 -3.33
CA PHE A 131 -16.54 -12.50 -4.62
C PHE A 131 -17.34 -13.78 -4.40
N GLU A 132 -18.56 -13.80 -4.90
CA GLU A 132 -19.31 -15.04 -5.09
C GLU A 132 -18.81 -15.75 -6.34
N GLU A 133 -18.79 -17.07 -6.27
CA GLU A 133 -18.14 -17.89 -7.28
C GLU A 133 -19.12 -18.91 -7.88
N PRO A 134 -19.12 -19.09 -9.22
CA PRO A 134 -18.20 -18.50 -10.19
C PRO A 134 -18.42 -16.99 -10.41
N ARG A 135 -17.33 -16.21 -10.47
CA ARG A 135 -17.39 -14.75 -10.57
C ARG A 135 -18.15 -14.28 -11.80
N GLN A 136 -18.96 -13.24 -11.61
CA GLN A 136 -19.52 -12.46 -12.70
C GLN A 136 -18.73 -11.15 -12.87
N PRO A 137 -18.45 -10.70 -14.11
CA PRO A 137 -17.70 -9.47 -14.35
C PRO A 137 -18.29 -8.27 -13.60
N GLY A 138 -17.45 -7.61 -12.79
CA GLY A 138 -17.83 -6.41 -12.03
C GLY A 138 -18.70 -6.65 -10.80
N GLN A 139 -18.98 -7.91 -10.42
CA GLN A 139 -19.77 -8.23 -9.24
C GLN A 139 -18.89 -8.61 -8.05
N TYR A 140 -19.00 -7.84 -6.98
CA TYR A 140 -18.48 -8.14 -5.66
C TYR A 140 -19.40 -7.54 -4.60
N LEU A 141 -19.36 -8.10 -3.39
CA LEU A 141 -20.10 -7.60 -2.24
C LEU A 141 -19.13 -6.83 -1.35
N ASP A 142 -19.33 -5.52 -1.23
CA ASP A 142 -18.57 -4.61 -0.36
C ASP A 142 -19.43 -3.96 0.73
N ASP A 143 -20.76 -4.15 0.67
CA ASP A 143 -21.68 -3.76 1.74
C ASP A 143 -21.34 -4.49 3.05
N GLU A 144 -21.07 -3.72 4.10
CA GLU A 144 -20.57 -4.22 5.39
C GLU A 144 -21.49 -5.26 6.04
N GLU A 145 -22.82 -5.04 6.01
CA GLU A 145 -23.76 -6.00 6.60
C GLU A 145 -23.75 -7.32 5.83
N LYS A 146 -23.75 -7.25 4.50
CA LYS A 146 -23.63 -8.45 3.65
C LYS A 146 -22.30 -9.16 3.86
N VAL A 147 -21.18 -8.46 3.84
CA VAL A 147 -19.85 -9.06 4.08
C VAL A 147 -19.85 -9.78 5.43
N ARG A 148 -20.32 -9.12 6.51
CA ARG A 148 -20.39 -9.73 7.85
C ARG A 148 -21.29 -10.96 7.89
N ASN A 149 -22.41 -10.98 7.17
CA ASN A 149 -23.28 -12.14 7.07
C ASN A 149 -22.61 -13.31 6.34
N TYR A 150 -21.81 -13.05 5.31
CA TYR A 150 -21.02 -14.09 4.62
C TYR A 150 -19.97 -14.68 5.56
N LEU A 151 -19.23 -13.84 6.29
CA LEU A 151 -18.25 -14.33 7.25
C LEU A 151 -18.87 -15.25 8.30
N LYS A 152 -20.05 -14.88 8.83
CA LYS A 152 -20.82 -15.75 9.74
C LYS A 152 -21.26 -17.05 9.07
N LYS A 153 -21.79 -16.99 7.84
CA LYS A 153 -22.24 -18.18 7.09
C LYS A 153 -21.12 -19.20 6.88
N TYR A 154 -19.89 -18.72 6.63
CA TYR A 154 -18.73 -19.56 6.36
C TYR A 154 -17.81 -19.76 7.58
N ASN A 155 -18.26 -19.35 8.77
CA ASN A 155 -17.51 -19.45 10.04
C ASN A 155 -16.11 -18.80 10.00
N ILE A 156 -15.96 -17.69 9.28
CA ILE A 156 -14.70 -16.95 9.18
C ILE A 156 -14.63 -15.92 10.30
N THR A 157 -13.59 -15.96 11.13
CA THR A 157 -13.44 -15.08 12.29
C THR A 157 -12.62 -13.82 11.98
N LYS A 158 -12.73 -12.80 12.84
CA LYS A 158 -11.90 -11.58 12.77
C LYS A 158 -10.41 -11.93 12.84
N GLU A 159 -10.03 -12.88 13.68
CA GLU A 159 -8.64 -13.31 13.86
C GLU A 159 -8.08 -13.94 12.59
N GLU A 160 -8.90 -14.66 11.82
CA GLU A 160 -8.50 -15.18 10.51
C GLU A 160 -8.26 -14.04 9.50
N LEU A 161 -9.11 -13.00 9.49
CA LEU A 161 -8.88 -11.84 8.63
C LEU A 161 -7.60 -11.09 8.99
N GLU A 162 -7.33 -10.88 10.28
CA GLU A 162 -6.08 -10.25 10.74
C GLU A 162 -4.85 -11.10 10.40
N LYS A 163 -4.96 -12.42 10.53
CA LYS A 163 -3.89 -13.34 10.13
C LYS A 163 -3.60 -13.25 8.63
N ASP A 164 -4.65 -13.17 7.81
CA ASP A 164 -4.50 -13.08 6.36
C ASP A 164 -3.84 -11.74 5.97
N PHE A 165 -4.16 -10.65 6.67
CA PHE A 165 -3.45 -9.37 6.52
C PHE A 165 -2.00 -9.44 6.98
N ASP A 166 -1.70 -10.07 8.11
CA ASP A 166 -0.32 -10.22 8.58
C ASP A 166 0.51 -11.01 7.57
N GLU A 167 0.00 -12.16 7.11
CA GLU A 167 0.69 -13.02 6.16
C GLU A 167 1.06 -12.27 4.87
N ILE A 168 0.11 -11.51 4.31
CA ILE A 168 0.34 -10.85 3.02
C ILE A 168 0.96 -9.46 3.17
N VAL A 169 0.41 -8.60 4.01
CA VAL A 169 0.95 -7.24 4.14
C VAL A 169 2.28 -7.26 4.87
N ASN A 170 2.38 -7.95 6.01
CA ASN A 170 3.55 -7.83 6.88
C ASN A 170 4.64 -8.81 6.50
N GLN A 171 4.31 -10.09 6.43
CA GLN A 171 5.28 -11.15 6.24
C GLN A 171 5.72 -11.28 4.78
N LYS A 172 4.90 -10.82 3.82
CA LYS A 172 5.27 -10.74 2.41
C LYS A 172 5.65 -9.33 1.98
N VAL A 173 4.67 -8.43 1.81
CA VAL A 173 4.91 -7.13 1.12
C VAL A 173 5.90 -6.23 1.85
N LEU A 174 5.71 -5.99 3.14
CA LEU A 174 6.58 -5.10 3.92
C LEU A 174 7.94 -5.72 4.20
N LYS A 175 8.00 -7.04 4.38
CA LYS A 175 9.26 -7.76 4.52
C LYS A 175 10.10 -7.70 3.24
N ASP A 176 9.47 -7.90 2.09
CA ASP A 176 10.13 -7.78 0.79
C ASP A 176 10.62 -6.35 0.56
N TRP A 177 9.83 -5.34 0.93
CA TRP A 177 10.27 -3.95 0.90
C TRP A 177 11.57 -3.74 1.71
N CYS A 178 11.60 -4.24 2.96
CA CYS A 178 12.79 -4.12 3.82
C CYS A 178 13.99 -4.92 3.29
N SER A 179 13.80 -5.87 2.38
CA SER A 179 14.90 -6.62 1.76
C SER A 179 15.57 -5.86 0.61
N ILE A 180 14.86 -4.91 -0.01
CA ILE A 180 15.35 -4.14 -1.17
C ILE A 180 15.63 -2.67 -0.84
N TYR A 181 15.21 -2.21 0.34
CA TYR A 181 15.35 -0.84 0.79
C TYR A 181 15.78 -0.81 2.26
N ASP A 182 16.75 0.04 2.59
CA ASP A 182 17.20 0.28 3.97
C ASP A 182 16.16 1.11 4.73
N SER A 183 15.05 0.47 5.07
CA SER A 183 13.88 1.09 5.68
C SER A 183 14.18 1.53 7.11
N LYS A 184 13.69 2.72 7.50
CA LYS A 184 13.68 3.16 8.90
C LYS A 184 12.58 2.50 9.72
N TYR A 185 11.69 1.77 9.06
CA TYR A 185 10.51 1.14 9.60
C TYR A 185 10.60 -0.38 9.41
N SER A 186 9.60 -1.10 9.89
CA SER A 186 9.55 -2.56 9.75
C SER A 186 8.12 -3.07 9.76
N PRO A 187 7.86 -4.34 9.39
CA PRO A 187 6.55 -4.96 9.54
C PRO A 187 5.99 -4.91 10.97
N SER A 188 6.83 -4.81 12.00
CA SER A 188 6.42 -4.67 13.41
C SER A 188 6.37 -3.22 13.90
N ASN A 189 6.84 -2.26 13.10
CA ASN A 189 6.82 -0.83 13.44
C ASN A 189 6.64 -0.01 12.17
N TYR A 190 5.39 0.32 11.85
CA TYR A 190 5.09 1.09 10.66
C TYR A 190 5.50 2.56 10.76
N GLY A 191 5.73 3.10 11.95
CA GLY A 191 5.89 4.54 12.17
C GLY A 191 4.56 5.28 12.39
N ASP A 192 4.53 6.57 12.05
CA ASP A 192 3.38 7.45 12.25
C ASP A 192 2.32 7.24 11.15
N VAL A 193 1.47 6.24 11.36
CA VAL A 193 0.33 5.89 10.50
C VAL A 193 -0.87 5.50 11.37
N LYS A 194 -2.04 6.02 11.03
CA LYS A 194 -3.31 5.57 11.60
C LYS A 194 -3.82 4.35 10.84
N ILE A 195 -4.20 3.30 11.55
CA ILE A 195 -4.83 2.11 10.96
C ILE A 195 -6.34 2.20 11.20
N GLU A 196 -7.11 2.01 10.13
CA GLU A 196 -8.57 1.89 10.17
C GLU A 196 -8.95 0.55 9.56
N THR A 197 -9.65 -0.29 10.31
CA THR A 197 -10.01 -1.64 9.88
C THR A 197 -11.52 -1.77 9.78
N GLN A 198 -12.03 -2.20 8.62
CA GLN A 198 -13.48 -2.32 8.40
C GLN A 198 -14.15 -3.26 9.43
N TRP A 199 -13.50 -4.37 9.78
CA TRP A 199 -14.00 -5.35 10.76
C TRP A 199 -13.54 -5.11 12.19
N GLU A 200 -13.12 -3.89 12.55
CA GLU A 200 -12.63 -3.61 13.90
C GLU A 200 -13.68 -3.95 14.98
N ASN A 201 -14.96 -3.71 14.68
CA ASN A 201 -16.09 -3.87 15.61
C ASN A 201 -17.07 -5.00 15.22
N TRP A 202 -16.67 -5.94 14.37
CA TRP A 202 -17.54 -7.01 13.88
C TRP A 202 -17.76 -8.16 14.87
#